data_AF-A0A7S1FCC1-F1
#
_entry.id   AF-A0A7S1FCC1-F1
#
_cell.length_a   1.000
_cell.length_b   1.000
_cell.length_c   1.000
_cell.angle_alpha   90.00
_cell.angle_beta   90.00
_cell.angle_gamma   90.00
#
_symmetry.space_group_name_H-M   'P 1'
#
loop_
_entity.id
_entity.type
_entity.pdbx_description
1 polymer ?
#
loop_
_entity_poly.entity_id
_entity_poly.type
_entity_poly.pdbx_seq_one_letter_code
_entity_poly.pdbx_strand_id
1 'polypeptide(L)'
;LVVSELGGVPGFKAYHSSILIQGQEYSFSDAGIQTQSGAGSHLDKPVERIPMGTANVAPEKMLEMMAPTFASGSYDLLRKNCNSFVDVALFVLVQKRLDLKYRQLELLGARYPTVVSTLSRGTYVQNPFAQSFDLEKVCEDLRFGPSWAGQGRIADDFKSGVGSSKPPKSVEGRRPLVRVHILPFKDTFELNFDHMFEKYILPHVQCPRISDVTVGLGLHVGDEFSAKAGKVRFRVIATEPKEGGLPDEKTRILYEGDPIERELLKSVKILPLETSLGVKGISPEDLARDYVQPFLENKSADLHSGMVITLRGEQFKVVTTDPAAGAGPCAGTKLCTTGPPAKVCNVQGCEGTPVRQCREK
;
A
#
# COMPACT_ATOMS: atom_id res chain seq x y z
N LEU A 1 0.08 -23.86 6.01
CA LEU A 1 0.89 -24.15 4.81
C LEU A 1 1.76 -25.36 5.11
N VAL A 2 1.82 -26.32 4.19
CA VAL A 2 2.76 -27.44 4.25
C VAL A 2 3.60 -27.41 2.98
N VAL A 3 4.92 -27.55 3.11
CA VAL A 3 5.85 -27.54 1.98
C VAL A 3 6.86 -28.66 2.10
N SER A 4 7.30 -29.21 0.96
CA SER A 4 8.43 -30.14 0.88
C SER A 4 9.28 -29.84 -0.35
N GLU A 5 10.58 -30.00 -0.24
CA GLU A 5 11.50 -29.86 -1.37
C GLU A 5 11.36 -31.05 -2.33
N LEU A 6 11.14 -30.78 -3.61
CA LEU A 6 11.05 -31.83 -4.64
C LEU A 6 12.42 -32.18 -5.24
N GLY A 7 13.39 -31.29 -5.10
CA GLY A 7 14.70 -31.33 -5.76
C GLY A 7 15.04 -29.94 -6.29
N GLY A 8 15.96 -29.83 -7.25
CA GLY A 8 16.31 -28.54 -7.84
C GLY A 8 17.53 -28.60 -8.75
N VAL A 9 17.92 -27.43 -9.24
CA VAL A 9 19.20 -27.19 -9.92
C VAL A 9 20.09 -26.31 -9.04
N PRO A 10 21.42 -26.24 -9.26
CA PRO A 10 22.27 -25.36 -8.47
C PRO A 10 21.72 -23.92 -8.43
N GLY A 11 21.44 -23.43 -7.22
CA GLY A 11 20.89 -22.10 -6.98
C GLY A 11 19.36 -22.00 -6.94
N PHE A 12 18.60 -23.03 -7.37
CA PHE A 12 17.14 -23.02 -7.39
C PHE A 12 16.52 -24.33 -6.94
N LYS A 13 15.58 -24.25 -6.01
CA LYS A 13 14.86 -25.41 -5.46
C LYS A 13 13.42 -25.46 -5.99
N ALA A 14 12.97 -26.67 -6.29
CA ALA A 14 11.58 -26.99 -6.59
C ALA A 14 10.86 -27.34 -5.28
N TYR A 15 9.65 -26.85 -5.11
CA TYR A 15 8.83 -27.14 -3.94
C TYR A 15 7.48 -27.68 -4.36
N HIS A 16 6.97 -28.58 -3.54
CA HIS A 16 5.56 -28.95 -3.49
C HIS A 16 4.93 -28.28 -2.29
N SER A 17 3.75 -27.70 -2.47
CA SER A 17 3.03 -27.05 -1.39
C SER A 17 1.56 -27.47 -1.34
N SER A 18 1.00 -27.44 -0.14
CA SER A 18 -0.42 -27.68 0.12
C SER A 18 -0.92 -26.84 1.30
N ILE A 19 -2.23 -26.76 1.46
CA ILE A 19 -2.86 -26.15 2.65
C ILE A 19 -3.46 -27.24 3.52
N LEU A 20 -3.16 -27.16 4.82
CA LEU A 20 -3.74 -28.03 5.85
C LEU A 20 -4.75 -27.22 6.67
N ILE A 21 -6.03 -27.61 6.63
CA ILE A 21 -7.12 -27.00 7.39
C ILE A 21 -7.78 -28.11 8.21
N GLN A 22 -7.81 -27.96 9.53
CA GLN A 22 -8.41 -28.95 10.45
C GLN A 22 -7.92 -30.40 10.22
N GLY A 23 -6.64 -30.57 9.86
CA GLY A 23 -6.03 -31.88 9.60
C GLY A 23 -6.31 -32.45 8.20
N GLN A 24 -7.11 -31.76 7.37
CA GLN A 24 -7.35 -32.09 5.97
C GLN A 24 -6.44 -31.25 5.06
N GLU A 25 -5.70 -31.92 4.20
CA GLU A 25 -4.85 -31.31 3.18
C GLU A 25 -5.62 -31.08 1.88
N TYR A 26 -5.30 -29.95 1.25
CA TYR A 26 -5.77 -29.52 -0.06
C TYR A 26 -4.55 -29.20 -0.92
N SER A 27 -4.43 -29.85 -2.07
CA SER A 27 -3.36 -29.61 -3.05
C SER A 27 -3.92 -29.65 -4.47
N PHE A 28 -3.17 -29.14 -5.44
CA PHE A 28 -3.59 -29.14 -6.85
C PHE A 28 -2.65 -30.01 -7.68
N SER A 29 -3.24 -30.86 -8.52
CA SER A 29 -2.54 -31.75 -9.45
C SER A 29 -3.29 -31.83 -10.77
N ASP A 30 -2.84 -32.69 -11.69
CA ASP A 30 -3.54 -32.93 -12.96
C ASP A 30 -4.98 -33.46 -12.77
N ALA A 31 -5.24 -34.15 -11.65
CA ALA A 31 -6.58 -34.60 -11.27
C ALA A 31 -7.46 -33.47 -10.68
N GLY A 32 -7.01 -32.21 -10.71
CA GLY A 32 -7.72 -31.09 -10.11
C GLY A 32 -7.30 -30.85 -8.66
N ILE A 33 -8.16 -30.18 -7.88
CA ILE A 33 -7.94 -30.03 -6.43
C ILE A 33 -8.18 -31.39 -5.77
N GLN A 34 -7.19 -31.84 -4.99
CA GLN A 34 -7.19 -33.11 -4.28
C GLN A 34 -7.27 -32.87 -2.78
N THR A 35 -7.92 -33.80 -2.08
CA THR A 35 -8.07 -33.77 -0.61
C THR A 35 -7.50 -35.02 0.02
N GLN A 36 -6.60 -34.88 0.99
CA GLN A 36 -6.04 -36.02 1.74
C GLN A 36 -5.93 -35.73 3.24
N SER A 37 -6.04 -36.75 4.09
CA SER A 37 -5.81 -36.58 5.53
C SER A 37 -4.32 -36.36 5.82
N GLY A 38 -3.98 -35.43 6.70
CA GLY A 38 -2.59 -35.14 7.05
C GLY A 38 -1.85 -34.44 5.91
N ALA A 39 -0.62 -34.86 5.61
CA ALA A 39 0.21 -34.28 4.54
C ALA A 39 0.58 -35.36 3.50
N GLY A 40 -0.42 -36.14 3.08
CA GLY A 40 -0.22 -37.33 2.24
C GLY A 40 0.39 -37.02 0.87
N SER A 41 0.18 -35.82 0.34
CA SER A 41 0.65 -35.45 -0.99
C SER A 41 2.18 -35.23 -1.07
N HIS A 42 2.86 -35.22 0.08
CA HIS A 42 4.30 -34.99 0.18
C HIS A 42 5.17 -36.27 0.09
N LEU A 43 4.57 -37.46 -0.04
CA LEU A 43 5.25 -38.74 -0.36
C LEU A 43 6.56 -39.01 0.43
N ASP A 44 6.46 -39.24 1.73
CA ASP A 44 7.56 -39.51 2.69
C ASP A 44 8.68 -38.45 2.75
N LYS A 45 8.58 -37.35 2.00
CA LYS A 45 9.55 -36.26 2.07
C LYS A 45 9.43 -35.50 3.39
N PRO A 46 10.52 -34.98 3.94
CA PRO A 46 10.46 -34.07 5.07
C PRO A 46 9.55 -32.88 4.76
N VAL A 47 8.55 -32.65 5.61
CA VAL A 47 7.59 -31.55 5.48
C VAL A 47 7.89 -30.44 6.48
N GLU A 48 7.84 -29.20 6.01
CA GLU A 48 7.82 -28.01 6.85
C GLU A 48 6.36 -27.55 6.98
N ARG A 49 5.91 -27.30 8.23
CA ARG A 49 4.57 -26.80 8.54
C ARG A 49 4.66 -25.37 9.01
N ILE A 50 4.10 -24.45 8.23
CA ILE A 50 4.16 -23.02 8.48
C ILE A 50 2.75 -22.54 8.86
N PRO A 51 2.56 -22.02 10.09
CA PRO A 51 1.31 -21.39 10.49
C PRO A 51 1.05 -20.12 9.68
N MET A 52 -0.08 -20.07 8.97
CA MET A 52 -0.42 -18.91 8.11
C MET A 52 -1.49 -18.01 8.72
N GLY A 53 -2.30 -18.52 9.63
CA GLY A 53 -3.37 -17.79 10.30
C GLY A 53 -4.59 -18.67 10.56
N THR A 54 -5.69 -18.05 10.95
CA THR A 54 -7.00 -18.68 11.12
C THR A 54 -7.96 -18.11 10.08
N ALA A 55 -8.79 -18.98 9.50
CA ALA A 55 -9.80 -18.59 8.54
C ALA A 55 -11.18 -18.96 9.07
N ASN A 56 -12.16 -18.06 8.93
CA ASN A 56 -13.56 -18.31 9.27
C ASN A 56 -14.36 -18.87 8.08
N VAL A 57 -13.64 -19.33 7.06
CA VAL A 57 -14.20 -19.85 5.81
C VAL A 57 -14.22 -21.37 5.89
N ALA A 58 -15.39 -21.96 5.63
CA ALA A 58 -15.51 -23.40 5.49
C ALA A 58 -14.69 -23.89 4.28
N PRO A 59 -13.86 -24.94 4.40
CA PRO A 59 -13.02 -25.42 3.30
C PRO A 59 -13.79 -25.72 2.02
N GLU A 60 -15.03 -26.18 2.12
CA GLU A 60 -15.91 -26.48 0.99
C GLU A 60 -16.21 -25.23 0.16
N LYS A 61 -16.31 -24.06 0.82
CA LYS A 61 -16.52 -22.78 0.15
C LYS A 61 -15.27 -22.29 -0.57
N MET A 62 -14.09 -22.50 0.00
CA MET A 62 -12.83 -22.27 -0.70
C MET A 62 -12.76 -23.14 -1.97
N LEU A 63 -13.09 -24.43 -1.86
CA LEU A 63 -13.12 -25.34 -3.00
C LEU A 63 -14.11 -24.91 -4.07
N GLU A 64 -15.33 -24.53 -3.70
CA GLU A 64 -16.35 -24.05 -4.63
C GLU A 64 -15.86 -22.85 -5.46
N MET A 65 -15.18 -21.89 -4.82
CA MET A 65 -14.63 -20.72 -5.52
C MET A 65 -13.44 -21.04 -6.40
N MET A 66 -12.58 -21.98 -5.98
CA MET A 66 -11.32 -22.26 -6.65
C MET A 66 -11.44 -23.33 -7.74
N ALA A 67 -12.42 -24.21 -7.66
CA ALA A 67 -12.60 -25.33 -8.57
C ALA A 67 -12.70 -24.93 -10.07
N PRO A 68 -13.38 -23.83 -10.45
CA PRO A 68 -13.40 -23.40 -11.86
C PRO A 68 -12.01 -23.06 -12.40
N THR A 69 -11.17 -22.42 -11.58
CA THR A 69 -9.81 -22.01 -11.96
C THR A 69 -8.83 -23.17 -11.93
N PHE A 70 -8.99 -24.08 -10.97
CA PHE A 70 -8.13 -25.24 -10.72
C PHE A 70 -8.83 -26.56 -11.08
N ALA A 71 -9.43 -26.60 -12.27
CA ALA A 71 -10.11 -27.77 -12.81
C ALA A 71 -9.13 -28.92 -13.15
N SER A 72 -9.62 -30.15 -13.17
CA SER A 72 -8.84 -31.30 -13.66
C SER A 72 -8.39 -31.11 -15.11
N GLY A 73 -7.22 -31.62 -15.45
CA GLY A 73 -6.59 -31.52 -16.77
C GLY A 73 -6.00 -30.14 -17.06
N SER A 74 -5.99 -29.23 -16.09
CA SER A 74 -5.51 -27.86 -16.28
C SER A 74 -4.18 -27.56 -15.58
N TYR A 75 -3.57 -28.57 -14.95
CA TYR A 75 -2.29 -28.43 -14.26
C TYR A 75 -1.16 -28.15 -15.27
N ASP A 76 -0.30 -27.20 -14.93
CA ASP A 76 0.90 -26.83 -15.68
C ASP A 76 2.05 -26.57 -14.73
N LEU A 77 3.16 -27.27 -14.94
CA LEU A 77 4.32 -27.24 -14.03
C LEU A 77 4.87 -25.83 -13.79
N LEU A 78 4.78 -24.92 -14.77
CA LEU A 78 5.42 -23.61 -14.72
C LEU A 78 4.44 -22.45 -14.51
N ARG A 79 3.17 -22.61 -14.88
CA ARG A 79 2.17 -21.54 -14.83
C ARG A 79 1.11 -21.74 -13.78
N LYS A 80 0.57 -22.95 -13.65
CA LYS A 80 -0.59 -23.26 -12.81
C LYS A 80 -0.39 -24.59 -12.13
N ASN A 81 0.27 -24.57 -10.98
CA ASN A 81 0.67 -25.78 -10.25
C ASN A 81 0.20 -25.70 -8.78
N CYS A 82 0.70 -26.60 -7.94
CA CYS A 82 0.36 -26.63 -6.51
C CYS A 82 0.73 -25.32 -5.78
N ASN A 83 1.84 -24.65 -6.14
CA ASN A 83 2.24 -23.39 -5.53
C ASN A 83 1.32 -22.25 -5.93
N SER A 84 0.88 -22.20 -7.18
CA SER A 84 -0.11 -21.22 -7.64
C SER A 84 -1.44 -21.41 -6.91
N PHE A 85 -1.89 -22.66 -6.76
CA PHE A 85 -3.08 -23.01 -5.97
C PHE A 85 -2.96 -22.55 -4.52
N VAL A 86 -1.84 -22.87 -3.86
CA VAL A 86 -1.61 -22.48 -2.46
C VAL A 86 -1.53 -20.96 -2.30
N ASP A 87 -0.93 -20.22 -3.24
CA ASP A 87 -0.89 -18.75 -3.19
C ASP A 87 -2.31 -18.16 -3.22
N VAL A 88 -3.15 -18.62 -4.15
CA VAL A 88 -4.56 -18.19 -4.21
C VAL A 88 -5.33 -18.58 -2.94
N ALA A 89 -5.15 -19.80 -2.45
CA ALA A 89 -5.87 -20.27 -1.27
C ALA A 89 -5.44 -19.50 0.00
N LEU A 90 -4.15 -19.19 0.15
CA LEU A 90 -3.67 -18.32 1.23
C LEU A 90 -4.23 -16.90 1.12
N PHE A 91 -4.30 -16.37 -0.10
CA PHE A 91 -4.88 -15.06 -0.34
C PHE A 91 -6.35 -15.03 0.07
N VAL A 92 -7.15 -15.99 -0.40
CA VAL A 92 -8.58 -16.10 -0.09
C VAL A 92 -8.84 -16.29 1.42
N LEU A 93 -8.10 -17.20 2.05
CA LEU A 93 -8.38 -17.62 3.43
C LEU A 93 -7.88 -16.63 4.47
N VAL A 94 -6.68 -16.07 4.27
CA VAL A 94 -5.96 -15.30 5.30
C VAL A 94 -5.30 -14.03 4.77
N GLN A 95 -5.58 -13.63 3.52
CA GLN A 95 -5.03 -12.42 2.89
C GLN A 95 -3.49 -12.38 2.94
N LYS A 96 -2.84 -13.53 2.73
CA LYS A 96 -1.39 -13.65 2.62
C LYS A 96 -0.99 -14.25 1.29
N ARG A 97 0.18 -13.88 0.83
CA ARG A 97 0.81 -14.46 -0.36
C ARG A 97 1.76 -15.58 0.01
N LEU A 98 1.93 -16.55 -0.89
CA LEU A 98 2.98 -17.56 -0.77
C LEU A 98 4.34 -16.88 -0.96
N ASP A 99 5.31 -17.19 -0.08
CA ASP A 99 6.67 -16.67 -0.19
C ASP A 99 7.26 -16.99 -1.57
N LEU A 100 7.82 -15.96 -2.21
CA LEU A 100 8.38 -16.03 -3.55
C LEU A 100 9.39 -17.16 -3.71
N LYS A 101 10.14 -17.53 -2.65
CA LYS A 101 11.12 -18.62 -2.71
C LYS A 101 10.54 -19.95 -3.15
N TYR A 102 9.27 -20.22 -2.85
CA TYR A 102 8.58 -21.45 -3.25
C TYR A 102 8.18 -21.45 -4.74
N ARG A 103 8.19 -20.27 -5.37
CA ARG A 103 7.76 -20.01 -6.75
C ARG A 103 8.91 -19.59 -7.69
N GLN A 104 10.15 -19.55 -7.21
CA GLN A 104 11.26 -19.05 -8.03
C GLN A 104 11.52 -19.92 -9.27
N LEU A 105 11.47 -21.24 -9.13
CA LEU A 105 11.79 -22.15 -10.24
C LEU A 105 10.73 -22.12 -11.35
N GLU A 106 9.44 -22.05 -10.98
CA GLU A 106 8.34 -21.92 -11.95
C GLU A 106 8.41 -20.58 -12.70
N LEU A 107 8.69 -19.47 -11.99
CA LEU A 107 8.82 -18.14 -12.60
C LEU A 107 10.01 -18.06 -13.55
N LEU A 108 11.15 -18.62 -13.15
CA LEU A 108 12.33 -18.70 -14.01
C LEU A 108 12.04 -19.58 -15.23
N GLY A 109 11.39 -20.73 -15.02
CA GLY A 109 11.03 -21.65 -16.08
C GLY A 109 10.04 -21.06 -17.09
N ALA A 110 9.04 -20.32 -16.61
CA ALA A 110 8.08 -19.63 -17.46
C ALA A 110 8.73 -18.55 -18.32
N ARG A 111 9.81 -17.91 -17.82
CA ARG A 111 10.61 -16.92 -18.56
C ARG A 111 11.56 -17.55 -19.58
N TYR A 112 12.05 -18.77 -19.30
CA TYR A 112 13.01 -19.50 -20.13
C TYR A 112 12.53 -20.94 -20.42
N PRO A 113 11.43 -21.11 -21.17
CA PRO A 113 10.82 -22.43 -21.40
C PRO A 113 11.77 -23.42 -22.10
N THR A 114 12.69 -22.94 -22.93
CA THR A 114 13.72 -23.75 -23.61
C THR A 114 14.74 -24.38 -22.65
N VAL A 115 14.99 -23.72 -21.51
CA VAL A 115 15.86 -24.25 -20.46
C VAL A 115 15.13 -25.38 -19.73
N VAL A 116 13.84 -25.18 -19.43
CA VAL A 116 13.03 -26.22 -18.77
C VAL A 116 12.83 -27.42 -19.69
N SER A 117 12.58 -27.23 -20.97
CA SER A 117 12.49 -28.35 -21.92
C SER A 117 13.81 -29.13 -21.97
N THR A 118 14.95 -28.43 -21.99
CA THR A 118 16.26 -29.09 -21.99
C THR A 118 16.52 -29.87 -20.69
N LEU A 119 16.24 -29.25 -19.53
CA LEU A 119 16.42 -29.88 -18.22
C LEU A 119 15.47 -31.05 -17.98
N SER A 120 14.24 -30.94 -18.48
CA SER A 120 13.25 -32.02 -18.45
C SER A 120 13.49 -33.08 -19.52
N ARG A 121 14.57 -32.99 -20.32
CA ARG A 121 14.85 -33.90 -21.45
C ARG A 121 13.67 -33.99 -22.45
N GLY A 122 12.98 -32.87 -22.64
CA GLY A 122 11.81 -32.74 -23.51
C GLY A 122 10.50 -33.29 -22.91
N THR A 123 10.48 -33.71 -21.65
CA THR A 123 9.27 -34.28 -21.03
C THR A 123 8.26 -33.23 -20.60
N TYR A 124 8.67 -31.97 -20.43
CA TYR A 124 7.74 -30.88 -20.16
C TYR A 124 6.98 -30.46 -21.43
N VAL A 125 5.66 -30.64 -21.40
CA VAL A 125 4.73 -30.12 -22.40
C VAL A 125 3.83 -29.11 -21.70
N GLN A 126 3.78 -27.89 -22.24
CA GLN A 126 2.93 -26.84 -21.70
C GLN A 126 1.45 -27.22 -21.84
N ASN A 127 0.66 -27.00 -20.79
CA ASN A 127 -0.76 -27.25 -20.83
C ASN A 127 -1.50 -26.07 -21.50
N PRO A 128 -2.23 -26.28 -22.61
CA PRO A 128 -2.98 -25.21 -23.27
C PRO A 128 -4.04 -24.56 -22.36
N PHE A 129 -4.63 -25.31 -21.42
CA PHE A 129 -5.62 -24.79 -20.47
C PHE A 129 -5.04 -23.89 -19.37
N ALA A 130 -3.71 -23.81 -19.26
CA ALA A 130 -3.02 -22.92 -18.33
C ALA A 130 -2.39 -21.70 -19.03
N GLN A 131 -2.53 -21.56 -20.35
CA GLN A 131 -1.88 -20.47 -21.09
C GLN A 131 -2.38 -19.08 -20.69
N SER A 132 -3.68 -18.95 -20.44
CA SER A 132 -4.32 -17.71 -20.00
C SER A 132 -4.35 -17.53 -18.48
N PHE A 133 -3.76 -18.45 -17.72
CA PHE A 133 -3.72 -18.33 -16.27
C PHE A 133 -2.85 -17.15 -15.86
N ASP A 134 -3.47 -16.19 -15.18
CA ASP A 134 -2.82 -15.06 -14.55
C ASP A 134 -3.16 -15.11 -13.06
N LEU A 135 -2.15 -15.37 -12.25
CA LEU A 135 -2.31 -15.54 -10.82
C LEU A 135 -2.80 -14.28 -10.13
N GLU A 136 -2.30 -13.11 -10.53
CA GLU A 136 -2.68 -11.85 -9.89
C GLU A 136 -4.14 -11.53 -10.22
N LYS A 137 -4.53 -11.73 -11.48
CA LYS A 137 -5.93 -11.60 -11.90
C LYS A 137 -6.86 -12.55 -11.16
N VAL A 138 -6.45 -13.81 -10.96
CA VAL A 138 -7.25 -14.77 -10.18
C VAL A 138 -7.43 -14.32 -8.73
N CYS A 139 -6.36 -13.83 -8.09
CA CYS A 139 -6.45 -13.28 -6.75
C CYS A 139 -7.36 -12.04 -6.72
N GLU A 140 -7.29 -11.16 -7.72
CA GLU A 140 -8.16 -9.99 -7.86
C GLU A 140 -9.63 -10.37 -8.07
N ASP A 141 -9.93 -11.30 -8.97
CA ASP A 141 -11.29 -11.79 -9.25
C ASP A 141 -11.91 -12.44 -8.00
N LEU A 142 -11.10 -13.16 -7.21
CA LEU A 142 -11.54 -13.81 -5.96
C LEU A 142 -11.57 -12.85 -4.76
N ARG A 143 -10.88 -11.71 -4.82
CA ARG A 143 -10.90 -10.65 -3.80
C ARG A 143 -12.30 -10.03 -3.66
N PHE A 144 -13.02 -9.91 -4.77
CA PHE A 144 -14.39 -9.38 -4.82
C PHE A 144 -15.47 -10.48 -4.71
N GLY A 145 -15.10 -11.68 -4.27
CA GLY A 145 -16.00 -12.80 -4.03
C GLY A 145 -17.04 -12.54 -2.92
N PRO A 146 -17.92 -13.52 -2.62
CA PRO A 146 -18.97 -13.38 -1.62
C PRO A 146 -18.43 -12.89 -0.26
N SER A 147 -19.24 -12.13 0.48
CA SER A 147 -18.91 -11.30 1.66
C SER A 147 -18.12 -11.93 2.81
N TRP A 148 -17.83 -13.23 2.75
CA TRP A 148 -17.01 -13.99 3.69
C TRP A 148 -15.54 -14.11 3.25
N ALA A 149 -15.23 -13.94 1.95
CA ALA A 149 -13.86 -13.92 1.45
C ALA A 149 -13.14 -12.69 2.02
N GLY A 150 -12.05 -12.90 2.75
CA GLY A 150 -11.31 -11.80 3.43
C GLY A 150 -11.75 -11.44 4.86
N GLN A 151 -12.66 -12.18 5.51
CA GLN A 151 -12.95 -11.99 6.95
C GLN A 151 -12.00 -12.76 7.89
N GLY A 152 -10.76 -13.04 7.45
CA GLY A 152 -9.71 -13.56 8.32
C GLY A 152 -9.42 -12.55 9.43
N ARG A 153 -9.54 -12.97 10.69
CA ARG A 153 -9.17 -12.11 11.81
C ARG A 153 -7.66 -11.83 11.76
N ILE A 154 -7.31 -10.57 12.03
CA ILE A 154 -5.99 -10.18 12.50
C ILE A 154 -5.67 -11.02 13.75
N ALA A 155 -4.43 -11.45 13.88
CA ALA A 155 -3.95 -12.26 14.99
C ALA A 155 -4.20 -11.58 16.34
N ASP A 156 -5.27 -11.98 17.03
CA ASP A 156 -5.36 -11.87 18.49
C ASP A 156 -4.39 -12.90 19.07
N ASP A 157 -3.15 -12.48 19.34
CA ASP A 157 -2.34 -12.84 20.52
C ASP A 157 -0.87 -12.43 20.28
N PHE A 158 -0.61 -11.12 20.28
CA PHE A 158 0.69 -10.60 20.71
C PHE A 158 0.48 -9.97 22.09
N LYS A 159 0.50 -10.81 23.13
CA LYS A 159 0.59 -10.32 24.51
C LYS A 159 1.98 -9.72 24.72
N SER A 160 2.14 -8.44 24.43
CA SER A 160 3.19 -7.65 25.06
C SER A 160 2.76 -7.40 26.51
N GLY A 161 3.44 -8.07 27.43
CA GLY A 161 3.32 -7.76 28.85
C GLY A 161 3.82 -6.35 29.10
N VAL A 162 2.92 -5.39 29.28
CA VAL A 162 3.21 -4.09 29.89
C VAL A 162 2.06 -3.76 30.83
N GLY A 163 2.43 -3.44 32.07
CA GLY A 163 1.52 -3.31 33.21
C GLY A 163 0.43 -2.27 33.02
N SER A 164 -0.73 -2.58 33.60
CA SER A 164 -1.89 -1.69 33.67
C SER A 164 -1.57 -0.43 34.48
N SER A 165 -1.32 0.69 33.79
CA SER A 165 -1.57 2.01 34.34
C SER A 165 -2.98 2.43 33.98
N LYS A 166 -3.70 3.05 34.93
CA LYS A 166 -5.02 3.62 34.67
C LYS A 166 -4.93 4.65 33.53
N PRO A 167 -5.88 4.64 32.57
CA PRO A 167 -5.84 5.57 31.46
C PRO A 167 -5.93 7.02 31.97
N PRO A 168 -5.18 7.96 31.37
CA PRO A 168 -5.36 9.38 31.63
C PRO A 168 -6.78 9.80 31.25
N LYS A 169 -7.33 10.78 31.97
CA LYS A 169 -8.67 11.32 31.71
C LYS A 169 -8.73 11.80 30.26
N SER A 170 -9.60 11.19 29.47
CA SER A 170 -9.84 11.50 28.06
C SER A 170 -10.11 12.99 27.88
N VAL A 171 -9.49 13.61 26.87
CA VAL A 171 -9.96 14.90 26.35
C VAL A 171 -11.37 14.66 25.83
N GLU A 172 -12.38 15.17 26.56
CA GLU A 172 -13.80 14.97 26.28
C GLU A 172 -14.11 15.33 24.82
N GLY A 173 -14.64 14.35 24.06
CA GLY A 173 -15.19 14.56 22.72
C GLY A 173 -14.51 13.79 21.58
N ARG A 174 -13.32 13.19 21.78
CA ARG A 174 -12.67 12.42 20.70
C ARG A 174 -13.20 10.99 20.65
N ARG A 175 -13.80 10.63 19.51
CA ARG A 175 -14.41 9.31 19.29
C ARG A 175 -13.39 8.31 18.73
N PRO A 176 -13.47 7.02 19.09
CA PRO A 176 -12.69 5.98 18.44
C PRO A 176 -13.00 5.91 16.94
N LEU A 177 -11.97 5.73 16.12
CA LEU A 177 -12.11 5.51 14.69
C LEU A 177 -12.38 4.03 14.44
N VAL A 178 -13.56 3.71 13.91
CA VAL A 178 -13.97 2.33 13.63
C VAL A 178 -13.34 1.84 12.34
N ARG A 179 -13.39 2.66 11.28
CA ARG A 179 -12.79 2.33 9.98
C ARG A 179 -12.14 3.56 9.37
N VAL A 180 -11.09 3.33 8.60
CA VAL A 180 -10.45 4.35 7.78
C VAL A 180 -10.08 3.75 6.44
N HIS A 181 -10.31 4.49 5.36
CA HIS A 181 -9.89 4.09 4.02
C HIS A 181 -8.83 5.06 3.52
N ILE A 182 -7.64 4.52 3.25
CA ILE A 182 -6.44 5.28 2.92
C ILE A 182 -5.92 4.77 1.59
N LEU A 183 -5.90 5.63 0.58
CA LEU A 183 -5.40 5.24 -0.74
C LEU A 183 -4.12 6.00 -1.10
N PRO A 184 -3.19 5.35 -1.82
CA PRO A 184 -2.01 6.02 -2.34
C PRO A 184 -2.38 6.93 -3.51
N PHE A 185 -1.56 7.95 -3.77
CA PHE A 185 -1.66 8.68 -5.03
C PHE A 185 -0.98 7.91 -6.16
N LYS A 186 -1.59 7.95 -7.36
CA LYS A 186 -1.12 7.24 -8.56
C LYS A 186 0.31 7.60 -8.95
N ASP A 187 0.71 8.86 -8.76
CA ASP A 187 2.06 9.35 -9.08
C ASP A 187 3.14 8.88 -8.08
N THR A 188 2.73 8.24 -6.99
CA THR A 188 3.62 7.70 -5.96
C THR A 188 3.48 6.20 -5.76
N PHE A 189 2.68 5.55 -6.62
CA PHE A 189 2.43 4.12 -6.57
C PHE A 189 3.63 3.36 -7.14
N GLU A 190 4.59 3.03 -6.28
CA GLU A 190 5.80 2.29 -6.67
C GLU A 190 5.70 0.78 -6.40
N LEU A 191 4.78 0.34 -5.54
CA LEU A 191 4.79 -0.97 -4.88
C LEU A 191 3.37 -1.55 -4.78
N ASN A 192 3.24 -2.84 -4.50
CA ASN A 192 1.94 -3.43 -4.22
C ASN A 192 1.31 -2.87 -2.92
N PHE A 193 -0.01 -3.00 -2.79
CA PHE A 193 -0.78 -2.47 -1.67
C PHE A 193 -0.32 -2.99 -0.32
N ASP A 194 -0.02 -4.29 -0.20
CA ASP A 194 0.42 -4.90 1.05
C ASP A 194 1.72 -4.28 1.56
N HIS A 195 2.70 -4.09 0.68
CA HIS A 195 3.95 -3.45 1.06
C HIS A 195 3.73 -2.00 1.52
N MET A 196 2.84 -1.27 0.85
CA MET A 196 2.51 0.10 1.27
C MET A 196 1.81 0.15 2.62
N PHE A 197 0.90 -0.80 2.85
CA PHE A 197 0.19 -0.93 4.11
C PHE A 197 1.14 -1.18 5.26
N GLU A 198 1.93 -2.26 5.18
CA GLU A 198 2.84 -2.66 6.27
C GLU A 198 3.91 -1.61 6.54
N LYS A 199 4.44 -0.97 5.49
CA LYS A 199 5.62 -0.11 5.62
C LYS A 199 5.30 1.35 5.86
N TYR A 200 4.15 1.85 5.42
CA TYR A 200 3.85 3.28 5.49
C TYR A 200 2.51 3.58 6.16
N ILE A 201 1.41 2.92 5.77
CA ILE A 201 0.08 3.25 6.29
C ILE A 201 -0.05 2.82 7.75
N LEU A 202 0.22 1.54 8.06
CA LEU A 202 0.07 1.01 9.41
C LEU A 202 0.95 1.76 10.43
N PRO A 203 2.25 2.01 10.18
CA PRO A 203 3.08 2.80 11.09
C PRO A 203 2.60 4.24 11.28
N HIS A 204 2.02 4.86 10.23
CA HIS A 204 1.46 6.20 10.34
C HIS A 204 0.21 6.23 11.23
N VAL A 205 -0.74 5.32 10.99
CA VAL A 205 -1.97 5.20 11.77
C VAL A 205 -1.68 4.88 13.24
N GLN A 206 -0.66 4.05 13.51
CA GLN A 206 -0.25 3.67 14.87
C GLN A 206 0.67 4.67 15.57
N CYS A 207 1.19 5.67 14.85
CA CYS A 207 2.10 6.67 15.42
C CYS A 207 1.41 7.42 16.57
N PRO A 208 2.06 7.63 17.74
CA PRO A 208 1.46 8.36 18.85
C PRO A 208 0.95 9.75 18.48
N ARG A 209 1.54 10.42 17.49
CA ARG A 209 1.04 11.71 16.99
C ARG A 209 -0.37 11.62 16.40
N ILE A 210 -0.79 10.44 15.96
CA ILE A 210 -2.09 10.18 15.35
C ILE A 210 -3.01 9.44 16.34
N SER A 211 -2.52 8.37 16.97
CA SER A 211 -3.32 7.44 17.79
C SER A 211 -3.37 7.76 19.29
N ASP A 212 -2.52 8.64 19.82
CA ASP A 212 -2.48 8.89 21.26
C ASP A 212 -3.81 9.50 21.76
N VAL A 213 -4.35 8.93 22.83
CA VAL A 213 -5.66 9.32 23.38
C VAL A 213 -5.66 10.75 23.94
N THR A 214 -4.50 11.24 24.37
CA THR A 214 -4.32 12.55 25.01
C THR A 214 -3.94 13.61 23.99
N VAL A 215 -2.99 13.30 23.09
CA VAL A 215 -2.36 14.28 22.19
C VAL A 215 -2.49 13.95 20.70
N GLY A 216 -3.04 12.78 20.36
CA GLY A 216 -3.17 12.34 18.97
C GLY A 216 -4.05 13.27 18.16
N LEU A 217 -3.69 13.50 16.91
CA LEU A 217 -4.47 14.34 16.00
C LEU A 217 -5.73 13.64 15.47
N GLY A 218 -5.75 12.30 15.49
CA GLY A 218 -6.75 11.50 14.81
C GLY A 218 -6.57 11.52 13.29
N LEU A 219 -7.52 10.90 12.59
CA LEU A 219 -7.60 10.87 11.13
C LEU A 219 -8.97 11.33 10.68
N HIS A 220 -8.99 12.15 9.65
CA HIS A 220 -10.17 12.77 9.05
C HIS A 220 -10.14 12.59 7.53
N VAL A 221 -11.32 12.60 6.91
CA VAL A 221 -11.41 12.60 5.44
C VAL A 221 -10.69 13.83 4.88
N GLY A 222 -9.83 13.61 3.88
CA GLY A 222 -9.01 14.63 3.27
C GLY A 222 -7.63 14.81 3.92
N ASP A 223 -7.38 14.18 5.08
CA ASP A 223 -6.03 14.17 5.66
C ASP A 223 -5.06 13.49 4.69
N GLU A 224 -3.86 14.06 4.58
CA GLU A 224 -2.81 13.56 3.72
C GLU A 224 -1.52 13.42 4.49
N PHE A 225 -0.75 12.41 4.12
CA PHE A 225 0.58 12.19 4.68
C PHE A 225 1.53 11.62 3.63
N SER A 226 2.82 11.77 3.90
CA SER A 226 3.89 11.28 3.03
C SER A 226 4.93 10.48 3.80
N ALA A 227 5.65 9.62 3.08
CA ALA A 227 6.77 8.84 3.57
C ALA A 227 7.93 8.88 2.55
N LYS A 228 9.13 8.46 3.00
CA LYS A 228 10.36 8.46 2.17
C LYS A 228 10.64 9.83 1.51
N ALA A 229 10.60 10.91 2.29
CA ALA A 229 10.81 12.27 1.80
C ALA A 229 9.89 12.65 0.63
N GLY A 230 8.59 12.35 0.76
CA GLY A 230 7.58 12.73 -0.24
C GLY A 230 7.42 11.77 -1.42
N LYS A 231 8.24 10.72 -1.52
CA LYS A 231 8.16 9.75 -2.63
C LYS A 231 6.90 8.89 -2.59
N VAL A 232 6.39 8.60 -1.39
CA VAL A 232 5.16 7.82 -1.21
C VAL A 232 4.13 8.68 -0.50
N ARG A 233 2.91 8.77 -1.03
CA ARG A 233 1.87 9.64 -0.49
C ARG A 233 0.51 8.98 -0.44
N PHE A 234 -0.26 9.38 0.56
CA PHE A 234 -1.56 8.82 0.86
C PHE A 234 -2.55 9.93 1.20
N ARG A 235 -3.83 9.64 0.98
CA ARG A 235 -4.94 10.45 1.46
C ARG A 235 -5.98 9.56 2.13
N VAL A 236 -6.53 10.03 3.24
CA VAL A 236 -7.71 9.46 3.88
C VAL A 236 -8.93 9.82 3.04
N ILE A 237 -9.53 8.84 2.38
CA ILE A 237 -10.69 9.06 1.50
C ILE A 237 -12.02 8.84 2.20
N ALA A 238 -12.04 8.06 3.28
CA ALA A 238 -13.23 7.83 4.09
C ALA A 238 -12.86 7.49 5.54
N THR A 239 -13.72 7.88 6.47
CA THR A 239 -13.64 7.50 7.88
C THR A 239 -15.01 7.05 8.38
N GLU A 240 -15.01 6.17 9.38
CA GLU A 240 -16.18 5.88 10.19
C GLU A 240 -15.80 6.06 11.67
N PRO A 241 -16.37 7.06 12.37
CA PRO A 241 -17.43 7.96 11.90
C PRO A 241 -16.93 9.00 10.87
N LYS A 242 -17.85 9.65 10.14
CA LYS A 242 -17.51 10.57 9.04
C LYS A 242 -16.72 11.79 9.49
N GLU A 243 -16.89 12.19 10.74
CA GLU A 243 -16.18 13.31 11.35
C GLU A 243 -14.72 12.98 11.68
N GLY A 244 -14.27 11.74 11.43
CA GLY A 244 -12.95 11.27 11.83
C GLY A 244 -12.91 10.74 13.25
N GLY A 245 -11.71 10.40 13.72
CA GLY A 245 -11.54 9.81 15.04
C GLY A 245 -10.10 9.45 15.36
N LEU A 246 -9.88 8.99 16.59
CA LEU A 246 -8.60 8.46 17.02
C LEU A 246 -8.50 6.98 16.65
N PRO A 247 -7.52 6.58 15.82
CA PRO A 247 -7.30 5.18 15.55
C PRO A 247 -6.75 4.44 16.78
N ASP A 248 -7.22 3.22 16.99
CA ASP A 248 -6.75 2.28 18.00
C ASP A 248 -6.46 0.91 17.38
N GLU A 249 -6.16 -0.07 18.23
CA GLU A 249 -5.90 -1.47 17.82
C GLU A 249 -7.10 -2.18 17.15
N LYS A 250 -8.31 -1.63 17.28
CA LYS A 250 -9.55 -2.16 16.70
C LYS A 250 -9.96 -1.45 15.42
N THR A 251 -9.32 -0.31 15.09
CA THR A 251 -9.57 0.42 13.85
C THR A 251 -9.27 -0.46 12.64
N ARG A 252 -10.27 -0.64 11.77
CA ARG A 252 -10.08 -1.35 10.50
C ARG A 252 -9.53 -0.40 9.45
N ILE A 253 -8.36 -0.71 8.91
CA ILE A 253 -7.72 0.08 7.86
C ILE A 253 -8.00 -0.60 6.51
N LEU A 254 -8.74 0.08 5.66
CA LEU A 254 -8.92 -0.27 4.25
C LEU A 254 -7.85 0.48 3.47
N TYR A 255 -7.11 -0.22 2.61
CA TYR A 255 -6.01 0.39 1.85
C TYR A 255 -5.98 -0.03 0.38
N GLU A 256 -7.00 -0.75 -0.07
CA GLU A 256 -7.13 -1.25 -1.42
C GLU A 256 -8.17 -0.42 -2.20
N GLY A 257 -7.94 -0.24 -3.50
CA GLY A 257 -8.78 0.56 -4.38
C GLY A 257 -7.95 1.29 -5.43
N ASP A 258 -8.61 1.93 -6.39
CA ASP A 258 -7.91 2.68 -7.44
C ASP A 258 -7.04 3.79 -6.84
N PRO A 259 -5.75 3.87 -7.19
CA PRO A 259 -4.90 4.95 -6.72
C PRO A 259 -5.49 6.31 -7.08
N ILE A 260 -5.34 7.28 -6.16
CA ILE A 260 -5.93 8.60 -6.32
C ILE A 260 -5.21 9.32 -7.45
N GLU A 261 -5.96 9.69 -8.48
CA GLU A 261 -5.49 10.57 -9.54
C GLU A 261 -5.53 12.02 -9.06
N ARG A 262 -4.49 12.78 -9.40
CA ARG A 262 -4.43 14.21 -9.16
C ARG A 262 -3.56 14.89 -10.20
N GLU A 263 -3.79 16.18 -10.36
CA GLU A 263 -2.89 17.00 -11.16
C GLU A 263 -1.58 17.23 -10.39
N LEU A 264 -0.46 17.20 -11.11
CA LEU A 264 0.88 17.35 -10.53
C LEU A 264 1.46 18.71 -10.87
N LEU A 265 2.05 19.33 -9.87
CA LEU A 265 2.71 20.62 -10.02
C LEU A 265 4.03 20.43 -10.78
N LYS A 266 4.09 20.92 -12.01
CA LYS A 266 5.30 20.90 -12.85
C LYS A 266 6.31 21.92 -12.36
N SER A 267 5.84 23.11 -12.01
CA SER A 267 6.70 24.15 -11.45
C SER A 267 5.95 25.06 -10.47
N VAL A 268 6.69 25.63 -9.53
CA VAL A 268 6.16 26.56 -8.54
C VAL A 268 7.17 27.67 -8.25
N LYS A 269 6.67 28.90 -8.16
CA LYS A 269 7.46 30.04 -7.72
C LYS A 269 7.00 30.49 -6.34
N ILE A 270 7.90 30.41 -5.36
CA ILE A 270 7.62 30.75 -3.97
C ILE A 270 8.61 31.81 -3.52
N LEU A 271 8.11 32.97 -3.10
CA LEU A 271 8.94 34.09 -2.68
C LEU A 271 8.60 34.47 -1.23
N PRO A 272 9.59 34.90 -0.43
CA PRO A 272 9.33 35.39 0.93
C PRO A 272 8.54 36.68 0.86
N LEU A 273 7.69 36.95 1.86
CA LEU A 273 7.02 38.24 1.98
C LEU A 273 8.01 39.32 2.42
N GLU A 274 7.77 40.58 2.03
CA GLU A 274 8.61 41.72 2.44
C GLU A 274 8.68 41.91 3.96
N THR A 275 7.63 41.47 4.67
CA THR A 275 7.52 41.46 6.13
C THR A 275 8.35 40.37 6.81
N SER A 276 8.85 39.38 6.06
CA SER A 276 9.65 38.28 6.60
C SER A 276 11.11 38.68 6.79
N LEU A 277 11.40 39.20 7.98
CA LEU A 277 12.70 39.79 8.32
C LEU A 277 13.82 38.75 8.44
N GLY A 278 13.53 37.53 8.92
CA GLY A 278 14.55 36.52 9.20
C GLY A 278 15.17 35.89 7.96
N VAL A 279 14.61 36.12 6.78
CA VAL A 279 15.12 35.62 5.49
C VAL A 279 15.79 36.70 4.64
N LYS A 280 15.91 37.93 5.13
CA LYS A 280 16.61 39.00 4.41
C LYS A 280 18.10 38.67 4.28
N GLY A 281 18.58 38.64 3.04
CA GLY A 281 19.99 38.37 2.73
C GLY A 281 20.35 36.89 2.56
N ILE A 282 19.38 35.97 2.71
CA ILE A 282 19.58 34.56 2.36
C ILE A 282 19.62 34.42 0.83
N SER A 283 20.57 33.63 0.32
CA SER A 283 20.64 33.34 -1.11
C SER A 283 19.38 32.58 -1.59
N PRO A 284 18.94 32.73 -2.85
CA PRO A 284 17.81 31.95 -3.36
C PRO A 284 18.00 30.44 -3.21
N GLU A 285 19.24 29.96 -3.34
CA GLU A 285 19.62 28.55 -3.20
C GLU A 285 19.45 28.05 -1.76
N ASP A 286 19.92 28.81 -0.78
CA ASP A 286 19.74 28.48 0.64
C ASP A 286 18.27 28.59 1.06
N LEU A 287 17.54 29.57 0.52
CA LEU A 287 16.10 29.71 0.75
C LEU A 287 15.33 28.48 0.23
N ALA A 288 15.67 28.01 -0.96
CA ALA A 288 15.10 26.81 -1.54
C ALA A 288 15.44 25.58 -0.67
N ARG A 289 16.72 25.36 -0.36
CA ARG A 289 17.19 24.20 0.39
C ARG A 289 16.65 24.13 1.81
N ASP A 290 16.66 25.24 2.54
CA ASP A 290 16.47 25.23 3.99
C ASP A 290 15.01 25.50 4.43
N TYR A 291 14.21 26.11 3.55
CA TYR A 291 12.81 26.47 3.85
C TYR A 291 11.83 25.73 2.94
N VAL A 292 11.93 25.93 1.63
CA VAL A 292 10.85 25.60 0.70
C VAL A 292 10.87 24.14 0.25
N GLN A 293 12.04 23.61 -0.12
CA GLN A 293 12.19 22.22 -0.58
C GLN A 293 11.71 21.21 0.48
N PRO A 294 12.10 21.30 1.77
CA PRO A 294 11.61 20.37 2.79
C PRO A 294 10.10 20.47 3.00
N PHE A 295 9.53 21.66 2.80
CA PHE A 295 8.08 21.83 2.86
C PHE A 295 7.37 21.14 1.69
N LEU A 296 7.87 21.27 0.46
CA LEU A 296 7.29 20.61 -0.71
C LEU A 296 7.38 19.07 -0.63
N GLU A 297 8.47 18.55 -0.08
CA GLU A 297 8.66 17.10 0.11
C GLU A 297 7.71 16.53 1.17
N ASN A 298 7.34 17.33 2.17
CA ASN A 298 6.43 16.90 3.23
C ASN A 298 4.97 17.31 3.02
N LYS A 299 4.68 18.09 1.97
CA LYS A 299 3.34 18.57 1.67
C LYS A 299 2.73 17.79 0.52
N SER A 300 1.53 17.28 0.76
CA SER A 300 0.74 16.61 -0.27
C SER A 300 -0.32 17.56 -0.86
N ALA A 301 -0.80 18.53 -0.08
CA ALA A 301 -1.90 19.41 -0.46
C ALA A 301 -1.53 20.38 -1.58
N ASP A 302 -2.55 20.73 -2.37
CA ASP A 302 -2.41 21.58 -3.54
C ASP A 302 -1.87 22.97 -3.18
N LEU A 303 -0.97 23.47 -4.03
CA LEU A 303 -0.49 24.84 -4.00
C LEU A 303 -1.14 25.60 -5.14
N HIS A 304 -1.69 26.77 -4.84
CA HIS A 304 -2.29 27.67 -5.83
C HIS A 304 -1.64 29.05 -5.77
N SER A 305 -1.62 29.76 -6.89
CA SER A 305 -1.15 31.15 -6.94
C SER A 305 -1.93 32.00 -5.93
N GLY A 306 -1.23 32.93 -5.28
CA GLY A 306 -1.78 33.81 -4.25
C GLY A 306 -1.71 33.24 -2.83
N MET A 307 -1.54 31.91 -2.66
CA MET A 307 -1.46 31.28 -1.34
C MET A 307 -0.31 31.84 -0.51
N VAL A 308 -0.59 32.15 0.76
CA VAL A 308 0.45 32.49 1.75
C VAL A 308 0.68 31.29 2.66
N ILE A 309 1.93 30.85 2.78
CA ILE A 309 2.36 29.73 3.62
C ILE A 309 3.33 30.25 4.68
N THR A 310 3.29 29.66 5.88
CA THR A 310 4.22 30.00 6.96
C THR A 310 5.19 28.85 7.19
N LEU A 311 6.49 29.11 7.02
CA LEU A 311 7.59 28.14 7.15
C LEU A 311 8.56 28.66 8.20
N ARG A 312 8.73 27.94 9.32
CA ARG A 312 9.63 28.31 10.42
C ARG A 312 9.40 29.74 10.95
N GLY A 313 8.14 30.16 11.02
CA GLY A 313 7.76 31.51 11.48
C GLY A 313 7.83 32.59 10.40
N GLU A 314 8.32 32.26 9.20
CA GLU A 314 8.44 33.20 8.08
C GLU A 314 7.35 32.95 7.05
N GLN A 315 6.84 34.00 6.43
CA GLN A 315 5.75 33.94 5.47
C GLN A 315 6.27 33.99 4.04
N PHE A 316 5.71 33.13 3.21
CA PHE A 316 6.03 33.01 1.80
C PHE A 316 4.76 33.07 0.98
N LYS A 317 4.83 33.67 -0.21
CA LYS A 317 3.73 33.71 -1.18
C LYS A 317 4.04 32.77 -2.34
N VAL A 318 3.08 31.92 -2.67
CA VAL A 318 3.05 31.17 -3.93
C VAL A 318 2.68 32.17 -5.03
N VAL A 319 3.66 32.55 -5.84
CA VAL A 319 3.50 33.59 -6.87
C VAL A 319 2.88 33.01 -8.13
N THR A 320 3.40 31.89 -8.61
CA THR A 320 2.89 31.19 -9.79
C THR A 320 2.99 29.69 -9.61
N THR A 321 2.06 28.98 -10.23
CA THR A 321 2.00 27.52 -10.30
C THR A 321 1.82 27.11 -11.76
N ASP A 322 2.36 25.95 -12.12
CA ASP A 322 2.06 25.26 -13.36
C ASP A 322 1.60 23.83 -13.00
N PRO A 323 0.31 23.51 -13.13
CA PRO A 323 -0.77 24.29 -13.76
C PRO A 323 -1.16 25.56 -13.00
N ALA A 324 -1.74 26.53 -13.72
CA ALA A 324 -2.19 27.81 -13.13
C ALA A 324 -3.32 27.64 -12.09
N ALA A 325 -4.14 26.59 -12.23
CA ALA A 325 -5.19 26.23 -11.27
C ALA A 325 -4.63 25.80 -9.90
N GLY A 326 -3.34 25.45 -9.86
CA GLY A 326 -2.71 24.84 -8.70
C GLY A 326 -2.75 23.32 -8.77
N ALA A 327 -1.84 22.69 -8.04
CA ALA A 327 -1.68 21.23 -8.03
C ALA A 327 -0.82 20.80 -6.83
N GLY A 328 -0.81 19.50 -6.54
CA GLY A 328 0.03 18.92 -5.52
C GLY A 328 1.50 18.90 -5.96
N PRO A 329 2.47 19.31 -5.13
CA PRO A 329 3.89 19.17 -5.45
C PRO A 329 4.25 17.69 -5.63
N CYS A 330 5.38 17.38 -6.27
CA CYS A 330 5.94 16.04 -6.42
C CYS A 330 7.47 16.13 -6.50
N ALA A 331 8.15 14.97 -6.49
CA ALA A 331 9.62 14.93 -6.59
C ALA A 331 10.16 15.60 -7.87
N GLY A 332 9.35 15.73 -8.92
CA GLY A 332 9.70 16.41 -10.17
C GLY A 332 9.32 17.90 -10.23
N THR A 333 8.71 18.47 -9.19
CA THR A 333 8.29 19.89 -9.21
C THR A 333 9.50 20.81 -9.25
N LYS A 334 9.59 21.65 -10.29
CA LYS A 334 10.63 22.67 -10.40
C LYS A 334 10.33 23.84 -9.46
N LEU A 335 11.16 24.03 -8.45
CA LEU A 335 11.07 25.14 -7.51
C LEU A 335 11.85 26.37 -8.02
N CYS A 336 11.22 27.53 -7.97
CA CYS A 336 11.85 28.83 -8.24
C CYS A 336 11.68 29.76 -7.03
N THR A 337 12.79 30.14 -6.41
CA THR A 337 12.86 31.09 -5.28
C THR A 337 13.48 32.44 -5.66
N THR A 338 13.79 32.64 -6.95
CA THR A 338 14.47 33.86 -7.42
C THR A 338 13.48 34.99 -7.70
N GLY A 339 13.77 36.16 -7.13
CA GLY A 339 12.99 37.39 -7.35
C GLY A 339 12.98 38.30 -6.13
N PRO A 340 12.48 39.54 -6.28
CA PRO A 340 12.28 40.41 -5.13
C PRO A 340 11.24 39.83 -4.17
N PRO A 341 11.33 40.12 -2.86
CA PRO A 341 10.30 39.71 -1.90
C PRO A 341 8.89 40.10 -2.38
N ALA A 342 7.93 39.20 -2.16
CA ALA A 342 6.56 39.42 -2.53
C ALA A 342 5.91 40.45 -1.60
N LYS A 343 5.18 41.40 -2.19
CA LYS A 343 4.40 42.38 -1.42
C LYS A 343 2.99 41.83 -1.17
N VAL A 344 2.48 42.03 0.04
CA VAL A 344 1.08 41.78 0.37
C VAL A 344 0.28 43.02 -0.03
N CYS A 345 -0.82 42.83 -0.75
CA CYS A 345 -1.76 43.91 -0.99
C CYS A 345 -2.69 44.00 0.22
N ASN A 346 -2.71 45.15 0.90
CA ASN A 346 -3.59 45.40 2.05
C ASN A 346 -4.98 45.95 1.65
N VAL A 347 -5.27 46.01 0.34
CA VAL A 347 -6.59 46.44 -0.14
C VAL A 347 -7.57 45.28 0.04
N GLN A 348 -8.66 45.54 0.77
CA GLN A 348 -9.72 44.57 1.03
C GLN A 348 -10.26 44.01 -0.30
N GLY A 349 -10.21 42.69 -0.48
CA GLY A 349 -10.60 42.02 -1.73
C GLY A 349 -9.47 41.82 -2.76
N CYS A 350 -8.23 42.25 -2.48
CA CYS A 350 -7.04 41.95 -3.29
C CYS A 350 -6.13 40.87 -2.69
N GLU A 351 -6.65 40.12 -1.71
CA GLU A 351 -6.00 39.01 -1.05
C GLU A 351 -5.79 37.86 -2.05
N GLY A 352 -4.65 37.89 -2.76
CA GLY A 352 -4.26 36.86 -3.73
C GLY A 352 -3.86 37.40 -5.10
N THR A 353 -4.23 38.64 -5.44
CA THR A 353 -3.90 39.22 -6.74
C THR A 353 -2.41 39.66 -6.81
N PRO A 354 -1.69 39.40 -7.92
CA PRO A 354 -0.36 39.99 -8.14
C PRO A 354 -0.44 41.52 -8.15
N VAL A 355 0.45 42.18 -7.41
CA VAL A 355 0.43 43.64 -7.13
C VAL A 355 0.39 44.51 -8.40
N ARG A 356 0.77 43.99 -9.57
CA ARG A 356 0.67 44.72 -10.84
C ARG A 356 -0.77 45.10 -11.21
N GLN A 357 -1.80 44.35 -10.79
CA GLN A 357 -3.19 44.65 -11.15
C GLN A 357 -3.89 45.64 -10.20
N CYS A 358 -3.31 45.99 -9.05
CA CYS A 358 -3.93 46.91 -8.09
C CYS A 358 -3.76 48.39 -8.45
N ARG A 359 -2.96 48.75 -9.46
CA ARG A 359 -2.77 50.16 -9.85
C ARG A 359 -3.81 50.69 -10.83
N GLU A 360 -4.69 49.83 -11.34
CA GLU A 360 -5.69 50.17 -12.39
C GLU A 360 -7.16 50.08 -11.92
N LYS A 361 -7.39 49.86 -10.61
CA LYS A 361 -8.69 49.99 -9.96
C LYS A 361 -8.54 50.95 -8.79
#